data_AF-A0A3P6H6W6-F1
#
_entry.id   AF-A0A3P6H6W6-F1
#
_cell.length_a   1.000
_cell.length_b   1.000
_cell.length_c   1.000
_cell.angle_alpha   90.00
_cell.angle_beta   90.00
_cell.angle_gamma   90.00
#
_symmetry.space_group_name_H-M   'P 1'
#
loop_
_entity.id
_entity.type
_entity.pdbx_description
1 polymer ?
#
loop_
_entity_poly.entity_id
_entity_poly.type
_entity_poly.pdbx_seq_one_letter_code
_entity_poly.pdbx_strand_id
1 'polypeptide(L)' 'MEALVYTFLLVSTLGIIFFAIFFGNRLQFQLKMK' A
#
# COMPACT_ATOMS: atom_id res chain seq x y z
N MET A 1 16.35 19.28 -7.97
CA MET A 1 15.95 18.71 -6.65
C MET A 1 14.46 18.34 -6.62
N GLU A 2 13.60 19.01 -7.39
CA GLU A 2 12.14 18.76 -7.40
C GLU A 2 11.73 17.40 -8.00
N ALA A 3 12.39 16.95 -9.06
CA ALA A 3 12.12 15.64 -9.68
C ALA A 3 12.25 14.48 -8.69
N LEU A 4 13.20 14.54 -7.76
CA LEU A 4 13.34 13.54 -6.70
C LEU A 4 12.14 13.57 -5.75
N VAL A 5 11.67 14.75 -5.36
CA VAL A 5 10.51 14.91 -4.47
C VAL A 5 9.23 14.36 -5.11
N TYR A 6 8.98 14.67 -6.38
CA TYR A 6 7.82 14.13 -7.11
C TYR A 6 7.92 12.62 -7.30
N THR A 7 9.11 12.11 -7.61
CA THR A 7 9.32 10.66 -7.74
C THR A 7 9.12 9.96 -6.39
N PHE A 8 9.58 10.56 -5.30
CA PHE A 8 9.42 10.03 -3.95
C PHE A 8 7.95 10.03 -3.52
N LEU A 9 7.20 11.10 -3.79
CA LEU A 9 5.76 11.18 -3.55
C LEU A 9 4.98 10.15 -4.37
N LEU A 10 5.35 9.97 -5.64
CA LEU A 10 4.75 8.98 -6.53
C LEU A 10 5.01 7.55 -6.01
N VAL A 11 6.26 7.21 -5.72
CA VAL A 11 6.66 5.90 -5.16
C VAL A 11 6.00 5.64 -3.81
N SER A 12 5.92 6.64 -2.94
CA SER A 12 5.28 6.50 -1.63
C SER A 12 3.79 6.20 -1.77
N THR A 13 3.09 6.93 -2.63
CA THR A 13 1.66 6.72 -2.91
C THR A 13 1.41 5.32 -3.47
N LEU A 14 2.21 4.90 -4.45
CA LEU A 14 2.11 3.56 -5.05
C LEU A 14 2.43 2.45 -4.04
N GLY A 15 3.45 2.64 -3.20
CA GLY A 15 3.83 1.70 -2.14
C GLY A 15 2.73 1.52 -1.11
N ILE A 16 2.07 2.61 -0.70
CA ILE A 16 0.95 2.56 0.26
C ILE A 16 -0.25 1.81 -0.34
N ILE A 17 -0.62 2.08 -1.59
CA ILE A 17 -1.73 1.37 -2.27
C ILE A 17 -1.41 -0.12 -2.41
N PHE A 18 -0.19 -0.45 -2.83
CA PHE A 18 0.27 -1.83 -2.95
C PHE A 18 0.19 -2.57 -1.61
N PHE A 19 0.66 -1.94 -0.53
CA PHE A 19 0.60 -2.52 0.81
C PHE A 19 -0.86 -2.64 1.31
N ALA A 20 -1.71 -1.64 1.06
CA ALA A 20 -3.11 -1.66 1.46
C ALA A 20 -3.90 -2.80 0.80
N ILE A 21 -3.66 -3.07 -0.50
CA ILE A 21 -4.33 -4.17 -1.21
C ILE A 21 -3.82 -5.53 -0.73
N PHE A 22 -2.50 -5.69 -0.63
CA PHE A 22 -1.89 -7.00 -0.29
C PHE A 22 -2.08 -7.38 1.18
N PHE A 23 -2.02 -6.42 2.10
CA PHE A 23 -2.13 -6.65 3.54
C PHE A 23 -3.54 -6.37 4.10
N GLY A 24 -4.37 -5.57 3.43
CA GLY A 24 -5.74 -5.27 3.88
C GLY A 24 -6.72 -6.43 3.71
N ASN A 25 -6.65 -7.15 2.59
CA ASN A 25 -7.59 -8.26 2.33
C ASN A 25 -7.23 -9.56 3.08
N ARG A 26 -6.02 -9.67 3.61
CA ARG A 26 -5.56 -10.86 4.35
C ARG A 26 -6.16 -10.96 5.76
N LEU A 27 -6.62 -9.84 6.33
CA LEU A 27 -7.19 -9.82 7.68
C LEU A 27 -8.66 -10.29 7.74
N GLN A 28 -9.42 -10.16 6.65
CA GLN A 28 -10.84 -10.53 6.57
C GLN A 28 -11.08 -12.02 6.30
N PHE A 29 -10.20 -12.68 5.53
CA PHE A 29 -10.34 -14.11 5.25
C PHE A 29 -10.07 -15.00 6.48
N GLN A 30 -9.28 -14.50 7.44
CA GLN A 30 -8.96 -15.21 8.69
C GLN A 30 -9.99 -15.03 9.81
N LEU A 31 -10.83 -13.99 9.75
CA LEU A 31 -11.83 -13.71 10.80
C LEU A 31 -13.21 -14.31 10.50
N LYS A 32 -13.47 -14.78 9.28
CA LYS A 32 -14.72 -15.44 8.89
C LYS A 32 -14.66 -16.97 9.01
N MET A 33 -13.48 -17.54 9.30
CA MET A 33 -13.25 -18.98 9.51
C MET A 33 -12.88 -19.31 10.97
N LYS A 34 -13.35 -18.52 11.94
CA LYS A 34 -13.27 -18.87 13.36
C LYS A 34 -14.65 -18.79 14.00
#